data_AF-A0A383EM45-F1
#
_entry.id   AF-A0A383EM45-F1
#
_cell.length_a   1.000
_cell.length_b   1.000
_cell.length_c   1.000
_cell.angle_alpha   90.00
_cell.angle_beta   90.00
_cell.angle_gamma   90.00
#
_symmetry.space_group_name_H-M   'P 1'
#
loop_
_entity.id
_entity.type
_entity.pdbx_description
1 polymer ?
#
loop_
_entity_poly.entity_id
_entity_poly.type
_entity_poly.pdbx_seq_one_letter_code
_entity_poly.pdbx_strand_id
1 'polypeptide(L)'
;ILIMKKFLFGTAVLCLTFFSSTSSAATVSCMFMSETTISKSGEWIKADTDFMKLYNMFGDGLKIPLKNSLLGNLDSGKPFMAGTVKRGNVYLMGGDMGVEGKLISVQGNNITIYDGMCTTSFG
;
A
#
# COMPACT_ATOMS: atom_id res chain seq x y z
N ILE A 1 14.50 -67.52 -15.58
CA ILE A 1 15.36 -66.97 -16.66
C ILE A 1 14.50 -65.95 -17.41
N LEU A 2 14.34 -64.74 -16.87
CA LEU A 2 15.15 -63.53 -17.12
C LEU A 2 15.02 -63.03 -18.57
N ILE A 3 13.99 -62.22 -18.83
CA ILE A 3 13.97 -61.29 -19.97
C ILE A 3 13.71 -59.90 -19.40
N MET A 4 14.81 -59.18 -19.17
CA MET A 4 14.84 -57.72 -19.04
C MET A 4 14.59 -57.09 -20.42
N LYS A 5 13.73 -56.07 -20.50
CA LYS A 5 14.10 -54.71 -20.91
C LYS A 5 12.88 -53.82 -21.18
N LYS A 6 12.94 -52.63 -20.56
CA LYS A 6 12.38 -51.35 -20.99
C LYS A 6 10.85 -51.21 -20.97
N PHE A 7 10.35 -50.44 -20.00
CA PHE A 7 9.61 -49.22 -20.33
C PHE A 7 9.72 -48.23 -19.18
N LEU A 8 10.41 -47.11 -19.44
CA LEU A 8 10.27 -45.86 -18.71
C LEU A 8 8.80 -45.41 -18.76
N PHE A 9 8.41 -44.55 -17.81
CA PHE A 9 7.27 -43.60 -17.78
C PHE A 9 6.61 -43.74 -16.40
N GLY A 10 6.98 -42.96 -15.38
CA GLY A 10 7.18 -41.52 -15.44
C GLY A 10 5.84 -40.79 -15.38
N THR A 11 4.94 -41.16 -14.47
CA THR A 11 3.80 -40.32 -14.11
C THR A 11 4.28 -39.30 -13.09
N ALA A 12 4.88 -38.24 -13.64
CA ALA A 12 5.23 -37.02 -12.95
C ALA A 12 4.00 -36.49 -12.20
N VAL A 13 4.20 -36.29 -10.90
CA VAL A 13 3.37 -35.51 -10.00
C VAL A 13 3.23 -34.11 -10.60
N LEU A 14 2.16 -33.88 -11.37
CA LEU A 14 1.81 -32.55 -11.88
C LEU A 14 1.08 -31.78 -10.77
N CYS A 15 1.81 -31.46 -9.70
CA CYS A 15 1.38 -30.48 -8.71
C CYS A 15 1.55 -29.09 -9.35
N LEU A 16 0.61 -28.72 -10.23
CA LEU A 16 0.42 -27.34 -10.69
C LEU A 16 -0.07 -26.52 -9.50
N THR A 17 0.85 -26.16 -8.62
CA THR A 17 0.69 -25.03 -7.72
C THR A 17 0.58 -23.78 -8.60
N PHE A 18 -0.66 -23.41 -8.94
CA PHE A 18 -1.00 -22.09 -9.45
C PHE A 18 -0.63 -21.06 -8.38
N PHE A 19 0.64 -20.65 -8.37
CA PHE A 19 1.06 -19.42 -7.71
C PHE A 19 0.33 -18.28 -8.43
N SER A 20 -0.83 -17.92 -7.89
CA SER A 20 -1.61 -16.76 -8.31
C SER A 20 -0.84 -15.53 -7.88
N SER A 21 0.18 -15.15 -8.66
CA SER A 21 0.87 -13.89 -8.54
C SER A 21 -0.17 -12.79 -8.79
N THR A 22 -0.72 -12.20 -7.73
CA THR A 22 -1.51 -10.98 -7.85
C THR A 22 -0.55 -9.89 -8.33
N SER A 23 -0.44 -9.69 -9.64
CA SER A 23 0.30 -8.56 -10.18
C SER A 23 -0.40 -7.29 -9.72
N SER A 24 0.37 -6.38 -9.13
CA SER A 24 -0.12 -5.04 -8.81
C SER A 24 0.18 -4.18 -10.03
N ALA A 25 -0.83 -3.60 -10.68
CA ALA A 25 -0.63 -2.82 -11.90
C ALA A 25 0.05 -1.47 -11.66
N ALA A 26 0.01 -0.94 -10.43
CA ALA A 26 0.73 0.27 -10.07
C ALA A 26 1.31 0.17 -8.67
N THR A 27 2.38 0.91 -8.44
CA THR A 27 2.88 1.24 -7.10
C THR A 27 2.67 2.72 -6.86
N VAL A 28 2.10 3.05 -5.71
CA VAL A 28 1.95 4.43 -5.26
C VAL A 28 3.02 4.72 -4.22
N SER A 29 3.79 5.80 -4.39
CA SER A 29 4.81 6.24 -3.45
C SER A 29 4.40 7.55 -2.82
N CYS A 30 4.14 7.58 -1.51
CA CYS A 30 3.66 8.75 -0.80
C CYS A 30 4.76 9.39 0.05
N MET A 31 5.00 10.69 -0.13
CA MET A 31 5.83 11.50 0.75
C MET A 31 4.95 12.34 1.68
N PHE A 32 5.03 12.08 2.98
CA PHE A 32 4.27 12.80 3.99
C PHE A 32 4.99 14.09 4.41
N MET A 33 4.23 15.17 4.48
CA MET A 33 4.70 16.54 4.71
C MET A 33 4.26 17.10 6.06
N SER A 34 3.17 16.57 6.63
CA SER A 34 2.70 16.95 7.96
C SER A 34 2.17 15.77 8.75
N GLU A 35 2.14 15.94 10.07
CA GLU A 35 1.51 15.06 11.03
C GLU A 35 0.56 15.86 11.90
N THR A 36 -0.69 15.41 12.01
CA THR A 36 -1.67 15.93 12.97
C THR A 36 -2.15 14.79 13.85
N THR A 37 -2.22 15.02 15.16
CA THR A 37 -2.89 14.09 16.07
C THR A 37 -4.05 14.79 16.77
N ILE A 38 -5.23 14.21 16.66
CA ILE A 38 -6.47 14.67 17.29
C ILE A 38 -7.01 13.53 18.15
N SER A 39 -7.55 13.84 19.31
CA SER A 39 -8.25 12.85 20.13
C SER A 39 -9.60 12.47 19.49
N LYS A 40 -10.20 11.35 19.90
CA LYS A 40 -11.58 11.01 19.51
C LYS A 40 -12.62 11.98 20.08
N SER A 41 -12.28 12.75 21.12
CA SER A 41 -13.11 13.84 21.65
C SER A 41 -12.97 15.14 20.84
N GLY A 42 -12.07 15.20 19.86
CA GLY A 42 -11.86 16.39 19.02
C GLY A 42 -10.79 17.35 19.54
N GLU A 43 -10.04 16.97 20.58
CA GLU A 43 -8.95 17.78 21.11
C GLU A 43 -7.73 17.70 20.18
N TRP A 44 -7.19 18.86 19.81
CA TRP A 44 -5.95 18.92 19.03
C TRP A 44 -4.76 18.62 19.94
N ILE A 45 -4.13 17.46 19.77
CA ILE A 45 -3.01 17.01 20.61
C ILE A 45 -1.68 17.50 20.04
N LYS A 46 -1.49 17.39 18.73
CA LYS A 46 -0.20 17.69 18.09
C LYS A 46 -0.39 18.11 16.63
N ALA A 47 0.42 19.07 16.19
CA ALA A 47 0.67 19.37 14.77
C ALA A 47 2.18 19.43 14.57
N ASP A 48 2.68 18.85 13.48
CA ASP A 48 4.09 18.85 13.15
C ASP A 48 4.29 18.91 11.63
N THR A 49 5.20 19.75 11.19
CA THR A 49 5.58 19.94 9.78
C THR A 49 7.09 19.81 9.59
N ASP A 50 7.81 19.26 10.57
CA ASP A 50 9.24 18.97 10.45
C ASP A 50 9.45 17.85 9.43
N PHE A 51 9.81 18.26 8.22
CA PHE A 51 10.11 17.35 7.13
C PHE A 51 11.23 16.35 7.50
N MET A 52 12.28 16.76 8.23
CA MET A 52 13.38 15.87 8.57
C MET A 52 12.91 14.76 9.52
N LYS A 53 12.04 15.10 10.47
CA LYS A 53 11.39 14.09 11.32
C LYS A 53 10.56 13.11 10.49
N LEU A 54 9.74 13.59 9.56
CA LEU A 54 8.90 12.74 8.73
C LEU A 54 9.75 11.87 7.79
N TYR A 55 10.80 12.43 7.19
CA TYR A 55 11.77 11.69 6.37
C TYR A 55 12.47 10.60 7.18
N ASN A 56 12.88 10.87 8.43
CA ASN A 56 13.44 9.84 9.30
C ASN A 56 12.46 8.69 9.61
N MET A 57 11.14 8.94 9.54
CA MET A 57 10.13 7.90 9.79
C MET A 57 9.73 7.11 8.55
N PHE A 58 9.68 7.77 7.38
CA PHE A 58 9.15 7.22 6.14
C PHE A 58 10.21 6.98 5.05
N GLY A 59 11.45 7.44 5.26
CA GLY A 59 12.52 7.42 4.27
C GLY A 59 12.12 8.18 3.01
N ASP A 60 12.40 7.60 1.85
CA ASP A 60 12.01 8.12 0.53
C ASP A 60 10.51 8.01 0.23
N GLY A 61 9.70 7.72 1.25
CA GLY A 61 8.24 7.64 1.18
C GLY A 61 7.70 6.23 1.35
N LEU A 62 6.39 6.16 1.54
CA LEU A 62 5.66 4.91 1.70
C LEU A 62 5.24 4.35 0.34
N LYS A 63 5.80 3.19 -0.04
CA LYS A 63 5.45 2.47 -1.27
C LYS A 63 4.31 1.50 -1.02
N ILE A 64 3.26 1.58 -1.82
CA ILE A 64 2.03 0.82 -1.67
C ILE A 64 1.68 0.20 -3.02
N PRO A 65 1.69 -1.14 -3.14
CA PRO A 65 1.18 -1.80 -4.34
C PRO A 65 -0.32 -1.59 -4.42
N LEU A 66 -0.79 -1.05 -5.54
CA LEU A 66 -2.19 -0.77 -5.78
C LEU A 66 -2.81 -1.89 -6.62
N LYS A 67 -3.92 -2.45 -6.13
CA LYS A 67 -4.70 -3.45 -6.85
C LYS A 67 -5.32 -2.82 -8.10
N ASN A 68 -5.38 -3.59 -9.19
CA ASN A 68 -5.95 -3.13 -10.47
C ASN A 68 -7.38 -2.60 -10.31
N SER A 69 -8.17 -3.24 -9.45
CA SER A 69 -9.54 -2.83 -9.13
C SER A 69 -9.66 -1.44 -8.49
N LEU A 70 -8.57 -0.86 -8.00
CA LEU A 70 -8.53 0.44 -7.34
C LEU A 70 -7.96 1.54 -8.24
N LEU A 71 -7.42 1.22 -9.42
CA LEU A 71 -6.83 2.22 -10.31
C LEU A 71 -7.84 3.28 -10.75
N GLY A 72 -9.04 2.85 -11.15
CA GLY A 72 -10.10 3.78 -11.57
C GLY A 72 -10.60 4.70 -10.45
N ASN A 73 -10.26 4.42 -9.19
CA ASN A 73 -10.62 5.32 -8.09
C ASN A 73 -9.74 6.57 -8.05
N LEU A 74 -8.56 6.56 -8.67
CA LEU A 74 -7.72 7.74 -8.79
C LEU A 74 -8.43 8.84 -9.60
N ASP A 75 -9.23 8.47 -10.61
CA ASP A 75 -9.99 9.43 -11.42
C ASP A 75 -11.31 9.86 -10.77
N SER A 76 -11.70 9.27 -9.64
CA SER A 76 -13.02 9.47 -9.05
C SER A 76 -13.18 10.78 -8.27
N GLY A 77 -12.07 11.45 -7.92
CA GLY A 77 -12.08 12.60 -7.00
C GLY A 77 -12.52 12.27 -5.57
N LYS A 78 -12.68 10.98 -5.23
CA LYS A 78 -13.16 10.53 -3.92
C LYS A 78 -12.05 9.80 -3.17
N PRO A 79 -11.96 9.95 -1.84
CA PRO A 79 -11.01 9.20 -1.04
C PRO A 79 -11.38 7.71 -1.02
N PHE A 80 -10.38 6.86 -1.18
CA PHE A 80 -10.52 5.40 -1.06
C PHE A 80 -9.35 4.80 -0.29
N MET A 81 -9.58 3.67 0.39
CA MET A 81 -8.52 2.96 1.11
C MET A 81 -7.65 2.19 0.11
N ALA A 82 -6.37 2.55 0.03
CA ALA A 82 -5.40 1.91 -0.87
C ALA A 82 -4.72 0.69 -0.24
N GLY A 83 -4.56 0.68 1.08
CA GLY A 83 -3.96 -0.44 1.79
C GLY A 83 -3.74 -0.19 3.28
N THR A 84 -3.15 -1.18 3.95
CA THR A 84 -2.79 -1.13 5.36
C THR A 84 -1.30 -1.40 5.51
N VAL A 85 -0.65 -0.62 6.37
CA VAL A 85 0.76 -0.76 6.74
C VAL A 85 0.89 -0.81 8.26
N LYS A 86 2.08 -1.13 8.78
CA LYS A 86 2.30 -1.25 10.24
C LYS A 86 1.85 -0.02 11.03
N ARG A 87 1.92 1.17 10.43
CA ARG A 87 1.57 2.44 11.08
C ARG A 87 0.10 2.85 10.93
N GLY A 88 -0.70 2.19 10.10
CA GLY A 88 -2.10 2.57 9.90
C GLY A 88 -2.64 2.23 8.51
N ASN A 89 -3.78 2.82 8.17
CA ASN A 89 -4.42 2.66 6.87
C ASN A 89 -4.07 3.83 5.96
N VAL A 90 -3.79 3.54 4.69
CA VAL A 90 -3.50 4.55 3.69
C VAL A 90 -4.73 4.78 2.83
N TYR A 91 -5.07 6.05 2.69
CA TYR A 91 -6.13 6.54 1.83
C TYR A 91 -5.52 7.39 0.74
N LEU A 92 -6.04 7.24 -0.47
CA LEU A 92 -5.65 8.02 -1.63
C LEU A 92 -6.86 8.75 -2.17
N MET A 93 -6.61 9.89 -2.78
CA MET A 93 -7.58 10.67 -3.53
C MET A 93 -6.85 11.31 -4.69
N GLY A 94 -7.20 10.94 -5.92
CA GLY A 94 -6.71 11.66 -7.08
C GLY A 94 -7.50 12.95 -7.26
N GLY A 95 -6.85 13.95 -7.83
CA GLY A 95 -7.43 15.22 -8.19
C GLY A 95 -6.57 15.91 -9.27
N ASP A 96 -6.96 17.12 -9.64
CA ASP A 96 -6.35 17.84 -10.76
C ASP A 96 -4.86 18.13 -10.55
N MET A 97 -4.40 18.21 -9.30
CA MET A 97 -3.01 18.46 -8.92
C MET A 97 -2.19 17.18 -8.62
N GLY A 98 -2.76 16.00 -8.88
CA GLY A 98 -2.11 14.71 -8.62
C GLY A 98 -2.83 13.88 -7.55
N VAL A 99 -2.09 12.97 -6.91
CA VAL A 99 -2.65 12.05 -5.91
C VAL A 99 -2.28 12.53 -4.52
N GLU A 100 -3.28 12.82 -3.70
CA GLU A 100 -3.11 13.07 -2.27
C GLU A 100 -3.11 11.75 -1.50
N GLY A 101 -2.26 11.67 -0.47
CA GLY A 101 -2.17 10.52 0.42
C GLY A 101 -2.37 10.90 1.86
N LYS A 102 -3.17 10.10 2.57
CA LYS A 102 -3.30 10.17 4.02
C LYS A 102 -2.99 8.82 4.65
N LEU A 103 -2.04 8.76 5.56
CA LEU A 103 -1.85 7.62 6.45
C LEU A 103 -2.52 7.92 7.78
N ILE A 104 -3.55 7.15 8.12
CA ILE A 104 -4.35 7.36 9.32
C ILE A 104 -4.11 6.19 10.29
N SER A 105 -3.66 6.52 11.49
CA SER A 105 -3.44 5.61 12.61
C SER A 105 -4.43 5.92 13.71
N VAL A 106 -5.15 4.92 14.21
CA VAL A 106 -6.02 5.07 15.39
C VAL A 106 -5.46 4.20 16.51
N GLN A 107 -4.98 4.83 17.58
CA GLN A 107 -4.39 4.16 18.73
C GLN A 107 -5.03 4.67 20.02
N GLY A 108 -5.84 3.82 20.65
CA GLY A 108 -6.60 4.20 21.85
C GLY A 108 -7.53 5.39 21.58
N ASN A 109 -7.25 6.52 22.24
CA ASN A 109 -7.99 7.76 22.09
C ASN A 109 -7.44 8.68 20.98
N ASN A 110 -6.31 8.36 20.36
CA ASN A 110 -5.61 9.27 19.44
C ASN A 110 -5.80 8.83 17.99
N ILE A 111 -6.06 9.80 17.12
CA ILE A 111 -6.12 9.67 15.66
C ILE A 111 -4.94 10.47 15.11
N THR A 112 -3.92 9.79 14.60
CA THR A 112 -2.77 10.43 13.95
C THR A 112 -2.96 10.35 12.45
N ILE A 113 -2.86 11.48 11.77
CA ILE A 113 -3.00 11.65 10.33
C ILE A 113 -1.69 12.19 9.81
N TYR A 114 -1.09 11.47 8.87
CA TYR A 114 0.03 11.98 8.07
C TYR A 114 -0.49 12.36 6.70
N ASP A 115 -0.31 13.61 6.30
CA ASP A 115 -0.77 14.15 5.03
C ASP A 115 0.41 14.30 4.08
N GLY A 116 0.21 13.98 2.81
CA GLY A 116 1.28 13.97 1.82
C GLY A 116 0.79 13.91 0.38
N MET A 117 1.75 14.00 -0.53
CA MET A 117 1.54 13.80 -1.96
C MET A 117 2.10 12.47 -2.39
N CYS A 118 1.43 11.83 -3.35
CA CYS A 118 1.83 10.53 -3.87
C CYS A 118 2.06 10.58 -5.38
N THR A 119 2.99 9.75 -5.83
CA THR A 119 3.25 9.49 -7.25
C THR A 119 2.89 8.06 -7.58
N THR A 120 2.32 7.85 -8.76
CA THR A 120 1.94 6.52 -9.28
C THR A 120 2.97 6.08 -10.32
N SER A 121 3.56 4.91 -10.15
CA SER A 121 4.38 4.26 -11.17
C SER A 121 3.71 3.00 -11.68
N PHE A 122 3.65 2.84 -13.00
CA PHE A 122 3.17 1.63 -13.66
C PHE A 122 4.39 0.84 -14.16
N GLY A 123 4.37 -0.47 -13.99
CA GLY A 123 5.47 -1.37 -14.35
C GLY A 123 5.01 -2.80 -14.47
#